data_AF-A0AA39VAP5-F1
#
_entry.id   AF-A0AA39VAP5-F1
#
_cell.length_a   1.000
_cell.length_b   1.000
_cell.length_c   1.000
_cell.angle_alpha   90.00
_cell.angle_beta   90.00
_cell.angle_gamma   90.00
#
_symmetry.space_group_name_H-M   'P 1'
#
loop_
_entity.id
_entity.type
_entity.pdbx_description
1 polymer ?
#
loop_
_entity_poly.entity_id
_entity_poly.type
_entity_poly.pdbx_seq_one_letter_code
_entity_poly.pdbx_strand_id
1 'polypeptide(L)'
;MGSSPAPFSDIGKKARDLLSKDYNFDHKFTLTLPSATGLGLTATGFKKDQIFNGDINSVYKGENTIVDVKVDTYSNVSTKVTLIDILPSTKAALSFRIPDHKSGKLDVQYLHNHAAIDSSIGLNPTPLLELSAAVGSKDLSLGGEVGFDTASSSFIKYNAGIGLNRPDFSAALLLTDKGQALKASYVHAVDPFTSVAAEMTHRFSTYENSFTIGSSHAVDPFTMVKTRLSDGGKVAMLCQREWRPKSLVTFSAEYDTKTTNATPKLGLAVALKP
;
A
#
# COMPACT_ATOMS: atom_id res chain seq x y z
N MET A 1 -9.49 7.55 -23.97
CA MET A 1 -8.99 6.72 -22.85
C MET A 1 -9.67 7.19 -21.58
N GLY A 2 -10.54 6.37 -21.01
CA GLY A 2 -11.56 6.77 -20.05
C GLY A 2 -10.99 7.39 -18.77
N SER A 3 -11.56 8.52 -18.36
CA SER A 3 -11.22 9.30 -17.18
C SER A 3 -11.72 8.66 -15.87
N SER A 4 -11.53 7.36 -15.70
CA SER A 4 -12.01 6.66 -14.50
C SER A 4 -11.36 7.26 -13.24
N PRO A 5 -12.14 7.59 -12.20
CA PRO A 5 -11.58 7.96 -10.92
C PRO A 5 -10.77 6.81 -10.33
N ALA A 6 -9.79 7.14 -9.51
CA ALA A 6 -9.04 6.14 -8.76
C ALA A 6 -9.95 5.49 -7.69
N PRO A 7 -9.75 4.21 -7.35
CA PRO A 7 -10.39 3.56 -6.21
C PRO A 7 -10.27 4.38 -4.93
N PHE A 8 -11.21 4.21 -3.99
CA PHE A 8 -11.15 4.91 -2.70
C PHE A 8 -9.82 4.69 -1.97
N SER A 9 -9.25 3.48 -2.07
CA SER A 9 -7.97 3.11 -1.48
C SER A 9 -6.77 3.91 -2.03
N ASP A 10 -6.90 4.49 -3.22
CA ASP A 10 -5.86 5.31 -3.86
C ASP A 10 -5.94 6.79 -3.44
N ILE A 11 -7.00 7.23 -2.76
CA ILE A 11 -7.10 8.59 -2.21
C ILE A 11 -6.01 8.80 -1.14
N GLY A 12 -5.16 9.81 -1.36
CA GLY A 12 -4.01 10.11 -0.49
C GLY A 12 -2.82 9.14 -0.65
N LYS A 13 -2.87 8.22 -1.62
CA LYS A 13 -1.79 7.24 -1.85
C LYS A 13 -0.47 7.89 -2.24
N LYS A 14 -0.47 8.98 -3.01
CA LYS A 14 0.78 9.68 -3.39
C LYS A 14 1.58 10.15 -2.17
N ALA A 15 0.90 10.79 -1.22
CA ALA A 15 1.53 11.23 0.03
C ALA A 15 1.95 10.04 0.89
N ARG A 16 1.08 9.04 1.03
CA ARG A 16 1.38 7.81 1.78
C ARG A 16 2.59 7.06 1.21
N ASP A 17 2.69 6.97 -0.12
CA ASP A 17 3.78 6.32 -0.82
C ASP A 17 5.10 7.08 -0.60
N LEU A 18 5.08 8.41 -0.60
CA LEU A 18 6.28 9.21 -0.29
C LEU A 18 6.71 9.00 1.17
N LEU A 19 5.77 9.02 2.10
CA LEU A 19 6.05 9.01 3.55
C LEU A 19 6.29 7.61 4.13
N SER A 20 5.87 6.53 3.48
CA SER A 20 5.89 5.20 4.11
C SER A 20 6.39 4.08 3.21
N LYS A 21 6.37 4.24 1.89
CA LYS A 21 6.77 3.15 0.99
C LYS A 21 8.28 2.95 1.01
N ASP A 22 8.69 1.69 0.92
CA ASP A 22 10.07 1.22 0.85
C ASP A 22 10.90 1.39 2.13
N TYR A 23 10.42 2.16 3.11
CA TYR A 23 11.03 2.23 4.44
C TYR A 23 11.01 0.85 5.08
N ASN A 24 12.20 0.28 5.25
CA ASN A 24 12.39 -0.99 5.92
C ASN A 24 13.62 -0.89 6.83
N PHE A 25 13.41 -1.06 8.13
CA PHE A 25 14.45 -0.96 9.15
C PHE A 25 14.99 -2.32 9.59
N ASP A 26 14.68 -3.37 8.81
CA ASP A 26 15.16 -4.73 8.96
C ASP A 26 15.97 -5.17 7.72
N HIS A 27 16.58 -6.36 7.75
CA HIS A 27 17.25 -6.92 6.58
C HIS A 27 16.24 -7.65 5.69
N LYS A 28 16.11 -7.24 4.43
CA LYS A 28 15.24 -7.85 3.43
C LYS A 28 16.00 -8.17 2.15
N PHE A 29 15.75 -9.33 1.61
CA PHE A 29 16.23 -9.77 0.32
C PHE A 29 15.04 -10.17 -0.54
N THR A 30 15.02 -9.77 -1.80
CA THR A 30 13.96 -10.10 -2.75
C THR A 30 14.59 -10.44 -4.08
N LEU A 31 14.38 -11.65 -4.59
CA LEU A 31 14.83 -12.11 -5.89
C LEU A 31 13.62 -12.33 -6.77
N THR A 32 13.46 -11.52 -7.83
CA THR A 32 12.38 -11.64 -8.80
C THR A 32 12.93 -12.21 -10.10
N LEU A 33 12.51 -13.41 -10.48
CA LEU A 33 12.84 -14.09 -11.73
C LEU A 33 11.65 -13.98 -12.71
N PRO A 34 11.68 -13.01 -13.65
CA PRO A 34 10.66 -12.92 -14.69
C PRO A 34 10.86 -14.02 -15.74
N SER A 35 9.80 -14.74 -16.12
CA SER A 35 9.79 -15.61 -17.29
C SER A 35 9.08 -14.94 -18.46
N ALA A 36 9.52 -15.23 -19.69
CA ALA A 36 8.84 -14.82 -20.91
C ALA A 36 7.47 -15.51 -21.10
N THR A 37 7.24 -16.63 -20.41
CA THR A 37 6.01 -17.45 -20.50
C THR A 37 4.86 -16.94 -19.62
N GLY A 38 4.96 -15.72 -19.08
CA GLY A 38 3.95 -15.12 -18.20
C GLY A 38 4.05 -15.53 -16.72
N LEU A 39 4.93 -16.47 -16.38
CA LEU A 39 5.25 -16.85 -15.00
C LEU A 39 6.33 -15.94 -14.40
N GLY A 40 6.10 -15.39 -13.22
CA GLY A 40 7.09 -14.65 -12.45
C GLY A 40 7.27 -15.28 -11.08
N LEU A 41 8.50 -15.66 -10.75
CA LEU A 41 8.84 -16.16 -9.41
C LEU A 41 9.47 -15.04 -8.60
N THR A 42 9.04 -14.86 -7.36
CA THR A 42 9.61 -13.88 -6.43
C THR A 42 9.90 -14.56 -5.11
N ALA A 43 11.18 -14.72 -4.76
CA ALA A 43 11.59 -15.21 -3.46
C ALA A 43 11.93 -14.01 -2.56
N THR A 44 11.27 -13.89 -1.42
CA THR A 44 11.53 -12.86 -0.43
C THR A 44 12.05 -13.51 0.85
N GLY A 45 13.13 -12.99 1.41
CA GLY A 45 13.57 -13.30 2.77
C GLY A 45 13.64 -12.02 3.58
N PHE A 46 13.11 -12.01 4.79
CA PHE A 46 13.31 -10.91 5.72
C PHE A 46 13.73 -11.45 7.09
N LYS A 47 14.69 -10.77 7.71
CA LYS A 47 15.14 -11.06 9.07
C LYS A 47 14.71 -9.90 9.95
N LYS A 48 13.82 -10.19 10.89
CA LYS A 48 13.40 -9.26 11.93
C LYS A 48 13.94 -9.78 13.26
N ASP A 49 14.84 -9.01 13.88
CA ASP A 49 15.55 -9.40 15.09
C ASP A 49 16.28 -10.76 14.93
N GLN A 50 15.83 -11.79 15.65
CA GLN A 50 16.37 -13.17 15.59
C GLN A 50 15.53 -14.10 14.70
N ILE A 51 14.40 -13.63 14.18
CA ILE A 51 13.47 -14.47 13.41
C ILE A 51 13.72 -14.23 11.92
N PHE A 52 13.91 -15.33 11.19
CA PHE A 52 13.99 -15.32 9.74
C PHE A 52 12.68 -15.81 9.15
N ASN A 53 12.12 -15.01 8.26
CA ASN A 53 10.88 -15.30 7.57
C ASN A 53 11.13 -15.19 6.07
N GLY A 54 10.84 -16.27 5.36
CA GLY A 54 10.87 -16.31 3.91
C GLY A 54 9.47 -16.53 3.34
N ASP A 55 9.28 -16.03 2.13
CA ASP A 55 8.17 -16.40 1.27
C ASP A 55 8.61 -16.58 -0.18
N ILE A 56 7.97 -17.51 -0.87
CA ILE A 56 8.11 -17.69 -2.31
C ILE A 56 6.75 -17.39 -2.91
N ASN A 57 6.70 -16.36 -3.76
CA ASN A 57 5.53 -16.01 -4.54
C ASN A 57 5.72 -16.43 -6.00
N SER A 58 4.70 -17.05 -6.58
CA SER A 58 4.63 -17.44 -7.99
C SER A 58 3.42 -16.78 -8.62
N VAL A 59 3.64 -15.90 -9.59
CA VAL A 59 2.61 -15.14 -10.28
C VAL A 59 2.55 -15.58 -11.73
N TYR A 60 1.47 -16.26 -12.11
CA TYR A 60 1.17 -16.59 -13.50
C TYR A 60 0.20 -15.55 -14.07
N LYS A 61 0.60 -14.87 -15.15
CA LYS A 61 -0.23 -13.92 -15.88
C LYS A 61 -0.61 -14.52 -17.24
N GLY A 62 -1.85 -14.98 -17.36
CA GLY A 62 -2.49 -15.26 -18.64
C GLY A 62 -3.14 -14.01 -19.22
N GLU A 63 -3.93 -14.17 -20.30
CA GLU A 63 -4.58 -13.04 -20.99
C GLU A 63 -5.57 -12.29 -20.08
N ASN A 64 -6.53 -13.01 -19.48
CA ASN A 64 -7.56 -12.44 -18.60
C ASN A 64 -7.52 -13.00 -17.16
N THR A 65 -6.49 -13.78 -16.82
CA THR A 65 -6.39 -14.45 -15.52
C THR A 65 -5.00 -14.27 -14.94
N ILE A 66 -4.93 -13.83 -13.69
CA ILE A 66 -3.70 -13.77 -12.90
C ILE A 66 -3.85 -14.73 -11.72
N VAL A 67 -2.95 -15.70 -11.61
CA VAL A 67 -2.89 -16.62 -10.47
C VAL A 67 -1.64 -16.30 -9.68
N ASP A 68 -1.80 -15.88 -8.43
CA ASP A 68 -0.74 -15.60 -7.48
C ASP A 68 -0.77 -16.69 -6.41
N VAL A 69 0.34 -17.40 -6.22
CA VAL A 69 0.51 -18.47 -5.22
C VAL A 69 1.72 -18.13 -4.37
N LYS A 70 1.47 -17.82 -3.10
CA LYS A 70 2.48 -17.47 -2.12
C LYS A 70 2.60 -18.55 -1.05
N VAL A 71 3.81 -19.06 -0.86
CA VAL A 71 4.14 -20.04 0.18
C VAL A 71 5.07 -19.38 1.19
N ASP A 72 4.70 -19.39 2.47
CA ASP A 72 5.54 -18.86 3.55
C ASP A 72 6.32 -19.95 4.30
N THR A 73 7.28 -19.53 5.15
CA THR A 73 8.11 -20.45 5.96
C THR A 73 7.33 -21.19 7.04
N TYR A 74 6.11 -20.75 7.35
CA TYR A 74 5.21 -21.39 8.32
C TYR A 74 4.23 -22.34 7.64
N SER A 75 4.56 -22.82 6.43
CA SER A 75 3.76 -23.75 5.65
C SER A 75 2.36 -23.24 5.31
N ASN A 76 2.13 -21.93 5.32
CA ASN A 76 0.89 -21.38 4.80
C ASN A 76 1.00 -21.12 3.31
N VAL A 77 -0.03 -21.57 2.59
CA VAL A 77 -0.16 -21.35 1.15
C VAL A 77 -1.30 -20.37 0.95
N SER A 78 -0.99 -19.14 0.52
CA SER A 78 -1.97 -18.14 0.13
C SER A 78 -2.10 -18.16 -1.39
N THR A 79 -3.29 -18.42 -1.90
CA THR A 79 -3.59 -18.40 -3.34
C THR A 79 -4.57 -17.30 -3.63
N LYS A 80 -4.29 -16.49 -4.65
CA LYS A 80 -5.16 -15.43 -5.16
C LYS A 80 -5.33 -15.58 -6.66
N VAL A 81 -6.55 -15.86 -7.10
CA VAL A 81 -6.93 -15.96 -8.51
C VAL A 81 -7.70 -14.70 -8.87
N THR A 82 -7.13 -13.86 -9.73
CA THR A 82 -7.74 -12.64 -10.25
C THR A 82 -8.18 -12.86 -11.69
N LEU A 83 -9.46 -12.72 -11.95
CA LEU A 83 -10.07 -12.69 -13.27
C LEU A 83 -10.32 -11.23 -13.66
N ILE A 84 -9.82 -10.86 -14.83
CA ILE A 84 -9.92 -9.53 -15.41
C ILE A 84 -10.95 -9.59 -16.53
N ASP A 85 -11.79 -8.57 -16.62
CA ASP A 85 -12.79 -8.40 -17.68
C ASP A 85 -13.81 -9.56 -17.78
N ILE A 86 -14.30 -10.06 -16.63
CA ILE A 86 -15.47 -10.96 -16.62
C ILE A 86 -16.69 -10.26 -17.26
N LEU A 87 -16.82 -8.96 -16.97
CA LEU A 87 -17.70 -8.00 -17.62
C LEU A 87 -16.85 -6.77 -17.99
N PRO A 88 -17.30 -5.91 -18.93
CA PRO A 88 -16.55 -4.71 -19.30
C PRO A 88 -16.15 -3.89 -18.07
N SER A 89 -14.83 -3.75 -17.85
CA SER A 89 -14.23 -3.00 -16.74
C SER A 89 -14.44 -3.58 -15.33
N THR A 90 -14.73 -4.88 -15.22
CA THR A 90 -14.85 -5.59 -13.93
C THR A 90 -13.65 -6.51 -13.71
N LYS A 91 -13.09 -6.49 -12.49
CA LYS A 91 -12.11 -7.45 -12.01
C LYS A 91 -12.69 -8.18 -10.81
N ALA A 92 -12.53 -9.49 -10.74
CA ALA A 92 -12.84 -10.25 -9.54
C ALA A 92 -11.60 -11.01 -9.09
N ALA A 93 -11.35 -11.08 -7.79
CA ALA A 93 -10.26 -11.84 -7.22
C ALA A 93 -10.76 -12.73 -6.08
N LEU A 94 -10.51 -14.03 -6.20
CA LEU A 94 -10.75 -15.01 -5.15
C LEU A 94 -9.42 -15.28 -4.44
N SER A 95 -9.37 -15.06 -3.13
CA SER A 95 -8.20 -15.33 -2.29
C SER A 95 -8.53 -16.37 -1.21
N PHE A 96 -7.64 -17.30 -0.94
CA PHE A 96 -7.78 -18.27 0.15
C PHE A 96 -6.40 -18.69 0.68
N ARG A 97 -6.32 -19.08 1.95
CA ARG A 97 -5.10 -19.49 2.65
C ARG A 97 -5.26 -20.87 3.26
N ILE A 98 -4.35 -21.79 2.97
CA ILE A 98 -4.30 -23.14 3.54
C ILE A 98 -3.21 -23.16 4.62
N PRO A 99 -3.42 -23.76 5.80
CA PRO A 99 -4.54 -24.66 6.19
C PRO A 99 -5.79 -23.97 6.78
N ASP A 100 -5.87 -22.63 6.78
CA ASP A 100 -7.01 -21.92 7.36
C ASP A 100 -8.28 -22.03 6.49
N HIS A 101 -9.15 -22.98 6.84
CA HIS A 101 -10.43 -23.21 6.15
C HIS A 101 -11.42 -22.02 6.18
N LYS A 102 -11.16 -20.96 6.96
CA LYS A 102 -12.01 -19.76 7.08
C LYS A 102 -11.39 -18.50 6.45
N SER A 103 -10.35 -18.65 5.66
CA SER A 103 -9.59 -17.54 5.07
C SER A 103 -10.07 -17.10 3.69
N GLY A 104 -11.11 -17.74 3.14
CA GLY A 104 -11.65 -17.40 1.83
C GLY A 104 -12.09 -15.94 1.78
N LYS A 105 -11.79 -15.25 0.68
CA LYS A 105 -12.14 -13.86 0.44
C LYS A 105 -12.43 -13.65 -1.04
N LEU A 106 -13.52 -12.97 -1.35
CA LEU A 106 -13.90 -12.57 -2.71
C LEU A 106 -13.86 -11.06 -2.81
N ASP A 107 -12.94 -10.52 -3.60
CA ASP A 107 -12.86 -9.11 -3.96
C ASP A 107 -13.46 -8.92 -5.38
N VAL A 108 -14.30 -7.90 -5.58
CA VAL A 108 -14.88 -7.53 -6.87
C VAL A 108 -14.69 -6.03 -7.04
N GLN A 109 -14.00 -5.64 -8.10
CA GLN A 109 -13.73 -4.26 -8.47
C GLN A 109 -14.42 -3.94 -9.79
N TYR A 110 -15.20 -2.87 -9.83
CA TYR A 110 -15.88 -2.35 -11.00
C TYR A 110 -15.41 -0.93 -11.28
N LEU A 111 -14.79 -0.71 -12.44
CA LEU A 111 -14.20 0.57 -12.83
C LEU A 111 -14.96 1.17 -14.01
N HIS A 112 -15.83 2.12 -13.75
CA HIS A 112 -16.54 2.89 -14.77
C HIS A 112 -15.89 4.26 -14.99
N ASN A 113 -16.16 4.89 -16.14
CA ASN A 113 -15.56 6.18 -16.52
C ASN A 113 -15.69 7.30 -15.47
N HIS A 114 -16.66 7.23 -14.56
CA HIS A 114 -16.86 8.21 -13.49
C HIS A 114 -17.07 7.60 -12.10
N ALA A 115 -16.98 6.26 -11.96
CA ALA A 115 -17.21 5.58 -10.70
C ALA A 115 -16.32 4.34 -10.57
N ALA A 116 -15.64 4.21 -9.45
CA ALA A 116 -14.92 3.02 -9.03
C ALA A 116 -15.68 2.42 -7.84
N ILE A 117 -16.07 1.16 -7.92
CA ILE A 117 -16.72 0.43 -6.84
C ILE A 117 -15.87 -0.79 -6.53
N ASP A 118 -15.51 -0.97 -5.27
CA ASP A 118 -14.80 -2.15 -4.80
C ASP A 118 -15.63 -2.81 -3.69
N SER A 119 -15.91 -4.09 -3.85
CA SER A 119 -16.60 -4.92 -2.86
C SER A 119 -15.70 -6.07 -2.46
N SER A 120 -15.68 -6.41 -1.18
CA SER A 120 -14.82 -7.43 -0.59
C SER A 120 -15.64 -8.21 0.43
N ILE A 121 -15.73 -9.53 0.27
CA ILE A 121 -16.56 -10.41 1.10
C ILE A 121 -15.69 -11.54 1.64
N GLY A 122 -15.65 -11.70 2.96
CA GLY A 122 -15.09 -12.90 3.59
C GLY A 122 -15.98 -14.12 3.34
N LEU A 123 -15.44 -15.18 2.76
CA LEU A 123 -16.11 -16.47 2.53
C LEU A 123 -15.93 -17.40 3.73
N ASN A 124 -16.38 -16.95 4.90
CA ASN A 124 -16.31 -17.69 6.15
C ASN A 124 -17.67 -17.62 6.88
N PRO A 125 -17.89 -18.40 7.96
CA PRO A 125 -19.18 -18.43 8.65
C PRO A 125 -19.62 -17.06 9.23
N THR A 126 -18.68 -16.13 9.37
CA THR A 126 -18.88 -14.79 9.90
C THR A 126 -18.38 -13.76 8.88
N PRO A 127 -19.07 -13.61 7.74
CA PRO A 127 -18.54 -12.87 6.61
C PRO A 127 -18.34 -11.40 6.98
N LEU A 128 -17.11 -10.92 6.72
CA LEU A 128 -16.79 -9.50 6.77
C LEU A 128 -17.06 -8.91 5.39
N LEU A 129 -17.99 -7.97 5.32
CA LEU A 129 -18.34 -7.25 4.10
C LEU A 129 -17.67 -5.89 4.13
N GLU A 130 -16.86 -5.59 3.13
CA GLU A 130 -16.31 -4.26 2.90
C GLU A 130 -16.78 -3.78 1.52
N LEU A 131 -17.37 -2.59 1.48
CA LEU A 131 -17.79 -1.93 0.27
C LEU A 131 -17.16 -0.55 0.24
N SER A 132 -16.48 -0.22 -0.84
CA SER A 132 -16.00 1.13 -1.09
C SER A 132 -16.43 1.61 -2.46
N ALA A 133 -16.71 2.90 -2.55
CA ALA A 133 -17.09 3.54 -3.78
C ALA A 133 -16.40 4.90 -3.87
N ALA A 134 -15.86 5.21 -5.04
CA ALA A 134 -15.32 6.51 -5.37
C ALA A 134 -15.92 6.99 -6.68
N VAL A 135 -16.33 8.25 -6.72
CA VAL A 135 -16.91 8.93 -7.88
C VAL A 135 -16.09 10.18 -8.12
N GLY A 136 -15.83 10.47 -9.39
CA GLY A 136 -15.05 11.66 -9.72
C GLY A 136 -14.45 11.65 -11.12
N SER A 137 -13.52 12.57 -11.31
CA SER A 137 -12.68 12.72 -12.49
C SER A 137 -11.23 12.39 -12.15
N LYS A 138 -10.34 12.53 -13.13
CA LYS A 138 -8.89 12.38 -12.95
C LYS A 138 -8.33 13.33 -11.89
N ASP A 139 -8.93 14.51 -11.78
CA ASP A 139 -8.43 15.57 -10.91
C ASP A 139 -9.11 15.58 -9.54
N LEU A 140 -10.40 15.25 -9.45
CA LEU A 140 -11.14 15.26 -8.20
C LEU A 140 -11.85 13.93 -7.99
N SER A 141 -11.55 13.25 -6.89
CA SER A 141 -12.17 11.98 -6.49
C SER A 141 -12.82 12.15 -5.12
N LEU A 142 -14.10 11.81 -5.00
CA LEU A 142 -14.83 11.70 -3.74
C LEU A 142 -15.15 10.23 -3.53
N GLY A 143 -14.99 9.70 -2.33
CA GLY A 143 -15.44 8.34 -2.06
C GLY A 143 -15.66 8.06 -0.59
N GLY A 144 -16.11 6.85 -0.32
CA GLY A 144 -16.24 6.32 1.02
C GLY A 144 -16.10 4.82 1.03
N GLU A 145 -15.86 4.28 2.22
CA GLU A 145 -15.85 2.86 2.50
C GLU A 145 -16.66 2.54 3.73
N VAL A 146 -17.34 1.40 3.68
CA VAL A 146 -18.17 0.85 4.73
C VAL A 146 -17.76 -0.59 4.95
N GLY A 147 -17.48 -0.96 6.19
CA GLY A 147 -17.19 -2.31 6.63
C GLY A 147 -18.25 -2.78 7.61
N PHE A 148 -18.84 -3.93 7.35
CA PHE A 148 -19.85 -4.57 8.17
C PHE A 148 -19.38 -5.96 8.60
N ASP A 149 -19.46 -6.21 9.90
CA ASP A 149 -19.17 -7.52 10.47
C ASP A 149 -20.47 -8.24 10.82
N THR A 150 -20.69 -9.39 10.19
CA THR A 150 -21.89 -10.21 10.40
C THR A 150 -21.90 -10.91 11.76
N ALA A 151 -20.74 -11.19 12.36
CA ALA A 151 -20.68 -11.81 13.69
C ALA A 151 -21.21 -10.88 14.78
N SER A 152 -20.74 -9.63 14.78
CA SER A 152 -21.16 -8.61 15.74
C SER A 152 -22.42 -7.85 15.29
N SER A 153 -22.89 -8.08 14.07
CA SER A 153 -23.97 -7.31 13.43
C SER A 153 -23.74 -5.80 13.50
N SER A 154 -22.48 -5.37 13.35
CA SER A 154 -22.07 -3.99 13.57
C SER A 154 -21.20 -3.43 12.45
N PHE A 155 -21.28 -2.11 12.25
CA PHE A 155 -20.39 -1.40 11.34
C PHE A 155 -19.01 -1.26 11.99
N ILE A 156 -18.03 -1.97 11.44
CA ILE A 156 -16.64 -1.93 11.89
C ILE A 156 -15.86 -0.78 11.27
N LYS A 157 -16.26 -0.31 10.08
CA LYS A 157 -15.55 0.72 9.32
C LYS A 157 -16.55 1.65 8.64
N TYR A 158 -16.38 2.96 8.79
CA TYR A 158 -17.08 3.96 7.99
C TYR A 158 -16.12 5.12 7.78
N ASN A 159 -15.57 5.21 6.59
CA ASN A 159 -14.63 6.25 6.25
C ASN A 159 -15.11 6.98 4.99
N ALA A 160 -14.83 8.26 4.91
CA ALA A 160 -15.14 9.10 3.77
C ALA A 160 -13.88 9.85 3.34
N GLY A 161 -13.79 10.27 2.10
CA GLY A 161 -12.58 10.86 1.58
C GLY A 161 -12.81 11.69 0.33
N ILE A 162 -12.03 12.75 0.22
CA ILE A 162 -11.92 13.56 -0.98
C ILE A 162 -10.44 13.70 -1.34
N GLY A 163 -10.13 13.55 -2.61
CA GLY A 163 -8.79 13.65 -3.16
C GLY A 163 -8.80 14.59 -4.35
N LEU A 164 -7.84 15.51 -4.39
CA LEU A 164 -7.56 16.41 -5.49
C LEU A 164 -6.17 16.08 -6.02
N ASN A 165 -6.10 15.57 -7.24
CA ASN A 165 -4.89 15.17 -7.93
C ASN A 165 -4.63 16.10 -9.11
N ARG A 166 -3.73 17.06 -8.95
CA ARG A 166 -3.17 17.83 -10.06
C ARG A 166 -1.81 17.24 -10.48
N PRO A 167 -1.27 17.64 -11.65
CA PRO A 167 0.08 17.26 -12.07
C PRO A 167 1.13 17.72 -11.04
N ASP A 168 1.00 18.94 -10.52
CA ASP A 168 2.02 19.58 -9.68
C ASP A 168 1.82 19.29 -8.17
N PHE A 169 0.59 18.98 -7.75
CA PHE A 169 0.29 18.68 -6.35
C PHE A 169 -0.87 17.69 -6.21
N SER A 170 -0.92 17.01 -5.09
CA SER A 170 -1.99 16.09 -4.72
C SER A 170 -2.37 16.34 -3.27
N ALA A 171 -3.62 16.71 -3.04
CA ALA A 171 -4.19 16.88 -1.71
C ALA A 171 -5.24 15.81 -1.47
N ALA A 172 -5.33 15.28 -0.27
CA ALA A 172 -6.43 14.40 0.11
C ALA A 172 -6.82 14.62 1.56
N LEU A 173 -8.12 14.61 1.80
CA LEU A 173 -8.74 14.69 3.11
C LEU A 173 -9.57 13.43 3.32
N LEU A 174 -9.26 12.68 4.36
CA LEU A 174 -9.87 11.41 4.71
C LEU A 174 -10.44 11.51 6.12
N LEU A 175 -11.71 11.20 6.28
CA LEU A 175 -12.34 10.99 7.57
C LEU A 175 -12.32 9.49 7.86
N THR A 176 -11.54 9.07 8.86
CA THR A 176 -11.28 7.69 9.23
C THR A 176 -11.80 7.36 10.64
N ASP A 177 -11.65 6.09 11.05
CA ASP A 177 -12.00 5.60 12.39
C ASP A 177 -13.46 5.89 12.77
N LYS A 178 -14.41 5.60 11.87
CA LYS A 178 -15.86 5.84 12.07
C LYS A 178 -16.18 7.33 12.31
N GLY A 179 -15.43 8.23 11.68
CA GLY A 179 -15.61 9.67 11.87
C GLY A 179 -14.79 10.27 13.02
N GLN A 180 -14.00 9.48 13.72
CA GLN A 180 -13.25 9.95 14.89
C GLN A 180 -11.86 10.52 14.57
N ALA A 181 -11.35 10.31 13.36
CA ALA A 181 -10.07 10.84 12.95
C ALA A 181 -10.16 11.54 11.59
N LEU A 182 -9.66 12.77 11.50
CA LEU A 182 -9.51 13.52 10.26
C LEU A 182 -8.06 13.48 9.83
N LYS A 183 -7.80 12.96 8.64
CA LYS A 183 -6.48 12.81 8.05
C LYS A 183 -6.36 13.67 6.79
N ALA A 184 -5.55 14.70 6.85
CA ALA A 184 -5.18 15.53 5.71
C ALA A 184 -3.81 15.13 5.21
N SER A 185 -3.65 15.00 3.89
CA SER A 185 -2.38 14.70 3.25
C SER A 185 -2.18 15.61 2.05
N TYR A 186 -0.96 16.06 1.86
CA TYR A 186 -0.57 16.98 0.80
C TYR A 186 0.77 16.56 0.23
N VAL A 187 0.87 16.49 -1.09
CA VAL A 187 2.08 16.23 -1.84
C VAL A 187 2.26 17.34 -2.86
N HIS A 188 3.48 17.80 -3.02
CA HIS A 188 3.84 18.79 -4.02
C HIS A 188 5.13 18.38 -4.72
N ALA A 189 5.09 18.30 -6.04
CA ALA A 189 6.26 18.15 -6.89
C ALA A 189 6.82 19.56 -7.14
N VAL A 190 7.89 19.92 -6.42
CA VAL A 190 8.55 21.22 -6.56
C VAL A 190 9.34 21.25 -7.87
N ASP A 191 10.05 20.15 -8.13
CA ASP A 191 10.87 19.94 -9.32
C ASP A 191 10.64 18.53 -9.86
N PRO A 192 11.02 18.23 -11.12
CA PRO A 192 11.00 16.87 -11.66
C PRO A 192 11.80 15.87 -10.81
N PHE A 193 12.75 16.36 -10.02
CA PHE A 193 13.62 15.56 -9.15
C PHE A 193 13.21 15.62 -7.67
N THR A 194 12.43 16.61 -7.24
CA THR A 194 12.14 16.86 -5.81
C THR A 194 10.66 16.92 -5.55
N SER A 195 10.18 16.09 -4.64
CA SER A 195 8.80 16.09 -4.15
C SER A 195 8.76 16.17 -2.63
N VAL A 196 7.81 16.91 -2.09
CA VAL A 196 7.59 17.06 -0.66
C VAL A 196 6.20 16.52 -0.33
N ALA A 197 6.07 15.85 0.81
CA ALA A 197 4.81 15.39 1.35
C ALA A 197 4.64 15.84 2.80
N ALA A 198 3.42 16.16 3.17
CA ALA A 198 3.00 16.39 4.54
C ALA A 198 1.70 15.64 4.79
N GLU A 199 1.55 15.12 6.00
CA GLU A 199 0.37 14.42 6.47
C GLU A 199 0.07 14.87 7.90
N MET A 200 -1.17 15.24 8.17
CA MET A 200 -1.66 15.63 9.47
C MET A 200 -2.87 14.76 9.81
N THR A 201 -2.87 14.14 10.98
CA THR A 201 -4.02 13.39 11.49
C THR A 201 -4.47 14.03 12.80
N HIS A 202 -5.72 14.49 12.83
CA HIS A 202 -6.38 15.00 14.01
C HIS A 202 -7.39 13.96 14.51
N ARG A 203 -7.28 13.51 15.76
CA ARG A 203 -8.24 12.60 16.38
C ARG A 203 -9.22 13.39 17.24
N PHE A 204 -10.49 13.39 16.87
CA PHE A 204 -11.55 14.04 17.64
C PHE A 204 -11.79 13.39 18.99
N SER A 205 -11.57 12.06 19.11
CA SER A 205 -11.79 11.33 20.36
C SER A 205 -10.78 11.67 21.46
N THR A 206 -9.50 11.83 21.09
CA THR A 206 -8.41 12.09 22.04
C THR A 206 -7.91 13.53 22.01
N TYR A 207 -8.41 14.36 21.07
CA TYR A 207 -7.91 15.71 20.76
C TYR A 207 -6.41 15.77 20.45
N GLU A 208 -5.82 14.65 20.04
CA GLU A 208 -4.42 14.56 19.66
C GLU A 208 -4.23 14.89 18.19
N ASN A 209 -3.13 15.59 17.91
CA ASN A 209 -2.66 15.89 16.56
C ASN A 209 -1.36 15.16 16.31
N SER A 210 -1.29 14.41 15.22
CA SER A 210 -0.02 13.89 14.70
C SER A 210 0.29 14.48 13.35
N PHE A 211 1.56 14.83 13.14
CA PHE A 211 2.04 15.35 11.87
C PHE A 211 3.26 14.56 11.40
N THR A 212 3.33 14.30 10.10
CA THR A 212 4.44 13.64 9.43
C THR A 212 4.78 14.44 8.18
N ILE A 213 6.04 14.83 8.04
CA ILE A 213 6.55 15.57 6.90
C ILE A 213 7.66 14.72 6.28
N GLY A 214 7.75 14.71 4.97
CA GLY A 214 8.83 14.03 4.28
C GLY A 214 9.13 14.64 2.94
N SER A 215 10.29 14.28 2.41
CA SER A 215 10.73 14.70 1.10
C SER A 215 11.32 13.52 0.34
N SER A 216 11.26 13.59 -0.98
CA SER A 216 11.84 12.63 -1.90
C SER A 216 12.64 13.42 -2.91
N HIS A 217 13.92 13.12 -3.03
CA HIS A 217 14.85 13.78 -3.92
C HIS A 217 15.60 12.74 -4.76
N ALA A 218 15.45 12.82 -6.08
CA ALA A 218 16.22 12.05 -7.04
C ALA A 218 17.57 12.75 -7.26
N VAL A 219 18.63 12.17 -6.70
CA VAL A 219 19.99 12.71 -6.80
C VAL A 219 20.56 12.48 -8.20
N ASP A 220 20.26 11.31 -8.76
CA ASP A 220 20.59 10.93 -10.13
C ASP A 220 19.47 10.02 -10.67
N PRO A 221 19.46 9.67 -11.99
CA PRO A 221 18.42 8.81 -12.56
C PRO A 221 18.28 7.42 -11.92
N PHE A 222 19.27 6.99 -11.13
CA PHE A 222 19.36 5.69 -10.49
C PHE A 222 19.24 5.77 -8.96
N THR A 223 19.35 6.94 -8.34
CA THR A 223 19.48 7.13 -6.90
C THR A 223 18.43 8.10 -6.38
N MET A 224 17.60 7.62 -5.47
CA MET A 224 16.54 8.37 -4.81
C MET A 224 16.73 8.37 -3.31
N VAL A 225 16.66 9.54 -2.69
CA VAL A 225 16.72 9.72 -1.24
C VAL A 225 15.37 10.19 -0.74
N LYS A 226 14.81 9.53 0.27
CA LYS A 226 13.61 9.98 0.97
C LYS A 226 13.93 10.28 2.43
N THR A 227 13.36 11.35 2.95
CA THR A 227 13.43 11.69 4.38
C THR A 227 12.03 11.83 4.94
N ARG A 228 11.89 11.51 6.22
CA ARG A 228 10.64 11.59 6.95
C ARG A 228 10.90 12.04 8.37
N LEU A 229 10.08 12.95 8.85
CA LEU A 229 10.03 13.45 10.21
C LEU A 229 8.60 13.29 10.72
N SER A 230 8.46 12.70 11.90
CA SER A 230 7.18 12.66 12.62
C SER A 230 7.30 13.42 13.94
N ASP A 231 6.19 14.03 14.33
CA ASP A 231 5.94 14.67 15.64
C ASP A 231 6.35 13.80 16.86
N GLY A 232 6.32 12.48 16.70
CA GLY A 232 6.81 11.50 17.65
C GLY A 232 8.32 11.57 17.93
N GLY A 233 9.08 12.43 17.24
CA GLY A 233 10.54 12.50 17.34
C GLY A 233 11.25 11.47 16.47
N LYS A 234 10.52 10.77 15.60
CA LYS A 234 11.08 9.78 14.69
C LYS A 234 11.54 10.45 13.41
N VAL A 235 12.85 10.37 13.16
CA VAL A 235 13.49 10.78 11.92
C VAL A 235 13.86 9.53 11.15
N ALA A 236 13.36 9.39 9.93
CA ALA A 236 13.73 8.29 9.05
C ALA A 236 14.33 8.79 7.74
N MET A 237 15.37 8.11 7.27
CA MET A 237 16.00 8.34 5.97
C MET A 237 15.98 7.03 5.20
N LEU A 238 15.79 7.14 3.88
CA LEU A 238 15.89 6.05 2.94
C LEU A 238 16.75 6.51 1.76
N CYS A 239 17.71 5.68 1.36
CA CYS A 239 18.52 5.87 0.17
C CYS A 239 18.37 4.62 -0.68
N GLN A 240 17.78 4.78 -1.86
CA GLN A 240 17.54 3.71 -2.81
C GLN A 240 18.36 3.96 -4.06
N ARG A 241 19.13 2.96 -4.48
CA ARG A 241 20.00 3.02 -5.65
C ARG A 241 19.78 1.82 -6.56
N GLU A 242 19.53 2.09 -7.83
CA GLU A 242 19.57 1.13 -8.91
C GLU A 242 21.02 0.86 -9.30
N TRP A 243 21.55 -0.28 -8.87
CA TRP A 243 22.94 -0.66 -9.10
C TRP A 243 23.13 -1.46 -10.40
N ARG A 244 22.06 -2.12 -10.86
CA ARG A 244 21.93 -2.80 -12.16
C ARG A 244 20.51 -2.56 -12.69
N PRO A 245 20.28 -2.63 -14.01
CA PRO A 245 18.94 -2.47 -14.57
C PRO A 245 17.92 -3.34 -13.83
N LYS A 246 16.85 -2.72 -13.33
CA LYS A 246 15.74 -3.35 -12.58
C LYS A 246 16.12 -3.95 -11.22
N SER A 247 17.36 -3.77 -10.75
CA SER A 247 17.82 -4.24 -9.45
C SER A 247 18.16 -3.08 -8.53
N LEU A 248 17.57 -3.07 -7.34
CA LEU A 248 17.56 -1.94 -6.42
C LEU A 248 18.19 -2.35 -5.07
N VAL A 249 19.04 -1.48 -4.53
CA VAL A 249 19.55 -1.57 -3.17
C VAL A 249 18.97 -0.40 -2.40
N THR A 250 18.28 -0.68 -1.30
CA THR A 250 17.63 0.31 -0.44
C THR A 250 18.22 0.22 0.95
N PHE A 251 18.83 1.31 1.40
CA PHE A 251 19.28 1.50 2.77
C PHE A 251 18.26 2.39 3.51
N SER A 252 17.76 1.95 4.67
CA SER A 252 16.91 2.79 5.51
C SER A 252 17.44 2.90 6.93
N ALA A 253 17.31 4.07 7.53
CA ALA A 253 17.68 4.33 8.91
C ALA A 253 16.53 5.07 9.61
N GLU A 254 16.22 4.71 10.85
CA GLU A 254 15.29 5.45 11.73
C GLU A 254 15.96 5.73 13.07
N TYR A 255 15.83 6.97 13.51
CA TYR A 255 16.33 7.45 14.79
C TYR A 255 15.19 8.11 15.57
N ASP A 256 15.04 7.72 16.83
CA ASP A 256 14.04 8.29 17.74
C ASP A 256 14.75 9.29 18.68
N THR A 257 14.47 10.58 18.49
CA THR A 257 15.14 11.64 19.25
C THR A 257 14.58 11.83 20.66
N LYS A 258 13.41 11.27 20.98
CA LYS A 258 12.77 11.43 22.29
C LYS A 258 13.25 10.41 23.32
N THR A 259 13.91 9.34 22.88
CA THR A 259 14.40 8.29 23.77
C THR A 259 15.89 8.50 24.10
N THR A 260 16.17 8.84 25.36
CA THR A 260 17.54 8.97 25.89
C THR A 260 18.21 7.58 25.82
N ASN A 261 19.18 7.40 24.91
CA ASN A 261 19.81 6.13 24.47
C ASN A 261 19.05 5.32 23.38
N ALA A 262 18.39 5.99 22.44
CA ALA A 262 17.86 5.32 21.25
C ALA A 262 18.98 4.71 20.38
N THR A 263 18.99 3.38 20.22
CA THR A 263 19.79 2.72 19.19
C THR A 263 19.14 2.99 17.82
N PRO A 264 19.87 3.53 16.82
CA PRO A 264 19.32 3.73 15.50
C PRO A 264 18.92 2.39 14.88
N LYS A 265 17.72 2.32 14.30
CA LYS A 265 17.27 1.15 13.55
C LYS A 265 17.80 1.27 12.13
N LEU A 266 18.55 0.28 11.68
CA LEU A 266 19.14 0.24 10.35
C LEU A 266 18.60 -0.97 9.61
N GLY A 267 18.11 -0.73 8.40
CA GLY A 267 17.64 -1.78 7.50
C GLY A 267 18.30 -1.70 6.14
N LEU A 268 18.47 -2.88 5.55
CA LEU A 268 19.04 -3.06 4.22
C LEU A 268 18.10 -3.96 3.43
N ALA A 269 17.55 -3.45 2.35
CA ALA A 269 16.72 -4.20 1.42
C ALA A 269 17.42 -4.31 0.06
N VAL A 270 17.59 -5.53 -0.44
CA VAL A 270 18.15 -5.78 -1.77
C VAL A 270 17.09 -6.46 -2.62
N ALA A 271 16.68 -5.82 -3.71
CA ALA A 271 15.77 -6.36 -4.70
C ALA A 271 16.52 -6.64 -6.00
N LEU A 272 16.68 -7.92 -6.35
CA LEU A 272 17.34 -8.37 -7.56
C LEU A 272 16.31 -8.78 -8.60
N LYS A 273 16.53 -8.34 -9.82
CA LYS A 273 15.79 -8.77 -11.00
C LYS A 273 16.77 -8.96 -12.16
N PRO A 274 17.12 -10.21 -12.52
CA PRO A 274 17.98 -10.50 -13.64
C PRO A 274 17.27 -10.26 -14.98
#